data_AF-A0A3N0ZVW7-F1
#
_entry.id   AF-A0A3N0ZVW7-F1
#
_cell.length_a   1.000
_cell.length_b   1.000
_cell.length_c   1.000
_cell.angle_alpha   90.00
_cell.angle_beta   90.00
_cell.angle_gamma   90.00
#
_symmetry.space_group_name_H-M   'P 1'
#
loop_
_entity.id
_entity.type
_entity.pdbx_description
1 polymer ?
#
loop_
_entity_poly.entity_id
_entity_poly.type
_entity_poly.pdbx_seq_one_letter_code
_entity_poly.pdbx_strand_id
1 'polypeptide(L)'
;MAKTGKVVKKIFLILFLIAFLIGMAIIILITTTGLFETEEKPSIAEKVILNESQKDSAMRAAATEETDTTVDVIRVSSPEDLHNGYAIDEEAGKTRRIFTGRRINVAVIGVDSRLGAGVKHADANHVVSFLIDQGKVEITAIPRDTPCDAMQSDSLQNKLTVLYPARGREAYFKEVARISGLDNIHYFVEVGFSQARGILELLGFKNSGSALQILRSRQALGGDDYQRCYNQAQFLRQMLLKHFDKLTGFFSEVLIRGGLAIVETNMSYQSVANILDKLKAKGFPQSPDDVVIRIRPPIDIKYKVFDFSDENIVNDLSRKVDNYYSKNSGTLTEINPSRRATNLLMGKVKAAISDSSRYPDRVINNLRTLFNQRAWLQVEDKNLRDTIREKFGILLYNAYLKKKDPGKANEVKNIIESERKLFTVPAFGKPSGDNTQNK
;
A
#
# COMPACT_ATOMS: atom_id res chain seq x y z
N MET A 1 25.29 -50.27 -35.97
CA MET A 1 25.94 -49.76 -34.74
C MET A 1 25.15 -48.62 -34.06
N ALA A 2 23.88 -48.82 -33.65
CA ALA A 2 23.03 -47.71 -33.16
C ALA A 2 22.55 -47.81 -31.69
N LYS A 3 22.89 -48.89 -30.96
CA LYS A 3 22.40 -49.11 -29.57
C LYS A 3 23.34 -48.61 -28.47
N THR A 4 24.66 -48.53 -28.72
CA THR A 4 25.67 -48.15 -27.70
C THR A 4 25.58 -46.69 -27.26
N GLY A 5 25.22 -45.75 -28.14
CA GLY A 5 25.16 -44.32 -27.84
C GLY A 5 24.10 -43.89 -26.80
N LYS A 6 23.06 -44.71 -26.56
CA LYS A 6 22.03 -44.41 -25.55
C LYS A 6 22.44 -44.76 -24.11
N VAL A 7 23.41 -45.65 -23.92
CA VAL A 7 23.87 -46.06 -22.58
C VAL A 7 24.83 -45.01 -22.00
N VAL A 8 25.79 -44.55 -22.80
CA VAL A 8 26.78 -43.53 -22.38
C VAL A 8 26.10 -42.23 -21.92
N LYS A 9 25.07 -41.76 -22.63
CA LYS A 9 24.28 -40.58 -22.22
C LYS A 9 23.54 -40.74 -20.88
N LYS A 10 23.12 -41.96 -20.52
CA LYS A 10 22.47 -42.22 -19.21
C LYS A 10 23.47 -42.22 -18.06
N ILE A 11 24.66 -42.77 -18.25
CA ILE A 11 25.72 -42.79 -17.23
C ILE A 11 26.21 -41.36 -16.93
N PHE A 12 26.40 -40.53 -17.97
CA PHE A 12 26.83 -39.14 -17.81
C PHE A 12 25.79 -38.28 -17.05
N LEU A 13 24.49 -38.50 -17.30
CA LEU A 13 23.41 -37.80 -16.60
C LEU A 13 23.37 -38.15 -15.10
N ILE A 14 23.63 -39.41 -14.73
CA ILE A 14 23.64 -39.86 -13.33
C ILE A 14 24.84 -39.28 -12.58
N LEU A 15 26.04 -39.29 -13.18
CA LEU A 15 27.24 -38.69 -12.58
C LEU A 15 27.08 -37.18 -12.36
N PHE A 16 26.47 -36.46 -13.32
CA PHE A 16 26.16 -35.04 -13.17
C PHE A 16 25.17 -34.78 -12.02
N LEU A 17 24.14 -35.63 -11.86
CA LEU A 17 23.17 -35.49 -10.77
C LEU A 17 23.80 -35.65 -9.38
N ILE A 18 24.73 -36.60 -9.24
CA ILE A 18 25.44 -36.86 -7.98
C ILE A 18 26.35 -35.68 -7.62
N ALA A 19 27.13 -35.15 -8.58
CA ALA A 19 27.96 -33.97 -8.36
C ALA A 19 27.14 -32.73 -7.97
N PHE A 20 25.99 -32.52 -8.61
CA PHE A 20 25.07 -31.42 -8.28
C PHE A 20 24.48 -31.53 -6.86
N LEU A 21 24.12 -32.74 -6.43
CA LEU A 21 23.59 -32.97 -5.08
C LEU A 21 24.66 -32.75 -3.99
N ILE A 22 25.92 -33.11 -4.25
CA ILE A 22 27.04 -32.83 -3.33
C ILE A 22 27.29 -31.32 -3.22
N GLY A 23 27.26 -30.59 -4.34
CA GLY A 23 27.38 -29.11 -4.33
C GLY A 23 26.27 -28.43 -3.54
N MET A 24 25.02 -28.91 -3.67
CA MET A 24 23.87 -28.41 -2.91
C MET A 24 24.02 -28.64 -1.39
N ALA A 25 24.59 -29.78 -0.97
CA ALA A 25 24.82 -30.06 0.45
C ALA A 25 25.85 -29.12 1.09
N ILE A 26 26.91 -28.75 0.36
CA ILE A 26 27.95 -27.82 0.83
C ILE A 26 27.38 -26.41 1.00
N ILE A 27 26.52 -25.95 0.08
CA ILE A 27 25.88 -24.63 0.17
C ILE A 27 24.96 -24.54 1.41
N ILE A 28 24.27 -25.62 1.77
CA ILE A 28 23.41 -25.68 2.97
C ILE A 28 24.24 -25.59 4.27
N LEU A 29 25.48 -26.10 4.26
CA LEU A 29 26.39 -26.03 5.40
C LEU A 29 26.91 -24.61 5.67
N ILE A 30 27.08 -23.80 4.61
CA ILE A 30 27.64 -22.43 4.70
C ILE A 30 26.59 -21.42 5.22
N THR A 31 25.29 -21.66 4.99
CA THR A 31 24.23 -20.70 5.33
C THR A 31 23.66 -20.80 6.75
N THR A 32 24.17 -21.70 7.61
CA THR A 32 23.57 -22.00 8.93
C THR A 32 24.40 -21.55 10.14
N THR A 33 25.61 -21.02 9.95
CA THR A 33 26.45 -20.45 11.02
C THR A 33 26.54 -18.93 10.92
N GLY A 34 25.59 -18.24 11.56
CA GLY A 34 25.52 -16.78 11.69
C GLY A 34 24.90 -16.39 13.04
N LEU A 35 25.55 -16.85 14.12
CA LEU A 35 25.20 -16.59 15.52
C LEU A 35 26.02 -15.41 16.08
N PHE A 36 25.53 -14.84 17.18
CA PHE A 36 26.12 -13.78 18.02
C PHE A 36 25.96 -12.32 17.55
N GLU A 37 24.91 -11.68 18.08
CA GLU A 37 25.01 -10.30 18.57
C GLU A 37 25.51 -10.34 20.02
N THR A 38 26.41 -9.43 20.39
CA THR A 38 26.75 -9.09 21.78
C THR A 38 26.74 -7.57 21.91
N GLU A 39 26.06 -7.06 22.94
CA GLU A 39 26.01 -5.63 23.24
C GLU A 39 27.37 -5.10 23.73
N GLU A 40 27.72 -3.86 23.39
CA GLU A 40 28.40 -2.98 24.33
C GLU A 40 28.15 -1.49 24.00
N LYS A 41 28.17 -0.64 25.03
CA LYS A 41 27.85 0.81 24.95
C LYS A 41 29.11 1.65 24.71
N PRO A 42 29.00 2.82 24.04
CA PRO A 42 29.98 3.89 24.20
C PRO A 42 29.51 4.94 25.21
N SER A 43 30.33 5.22 26.22
CA SER A 43 30.45 6.58 26.75
C SER A 43 31.63 7.26 26.05
N ILE A 44 31.52 8.56 25.79
CA ILE A 44 32.59 9.56 25.85
C ILE A 44 31.88 10.91 25.81
N ALA A 45 31.80 11.56 26.97
CA ALA A 45 31.50 12.97 27.07
C ALA A 45 32.84 13.70 27.17
N GLU A 46 33.38 14.18 26.04
CA GLU A 46 34.46 15.18 25.95
C GLU A 46 34.85 15.40 24.47
N LYS A 47 34.06 16.19 23.72
CA LYS A 47 34.50 16.81 22.43
C LYS A 47 33.59 17.88 21.80
N VAL A 48 32.65 18.48 22.55
CA VAL A 48 31.74 19.52 22.03
C VAL A 48 31.66 20.72 22.99
N ILE A 49 32.76 21.45 23.15
CA ILE A 49 32.84 22.71 23.93
C ILE A 49 33.27 23.91 23.05
N LEU A 50 33.42 23.69 21.73
CA LEU A 50 33.97 24.68 20.79
C LEU A 50 33.03 25.06 19.63
N ASN A 51 31.70 24.99 19.85
CA ASN A 51 30.71 25.30 18.81
C ASN A 51 29.43 26.01 19.30
N GLU A 52 29.38 26.49 20.55
CA GLU A 52 28.15 27.11 21.10
C GLU A 52 28.05 28.63 20.82
N SER A 53 29.15 29.38 20.73
CA SER A 53 29.08 30.85 20.61
C SER A 53 28.58 31.38 19.24
N GLN A 54 28.37 30.51 18.25
CA GLN A 54 27.75 30.87 16.96
C GLN A 54 26.26 30.52 16.87
N LYS A 55 25.71 29.70 17.79
CA LYS A 55 24.27 29.38 17.81
C LYS A 55 23.42 30.48 18.45
N ASP A 56 23.97 31.22 19.40
CA ASP A 56 23.24 32.18 20.23
C ASP A 56 22.71 33.41 19.46
N SER A 57 23.41 33.87 18.41
CA SER A 57 22.92 34.98 17.57
C SER A 57 21.71 34.60 16.71
N ALA A 58 21.64 33.36 16.22
CA ALA A 58 20.49 32.90 15.43
C ALA A 58 19.23 32.71 16.31
N MET A 59 19.41 32.24 17.55
CA MET A 59 18.30 32.07 18.50
C MET A 59 17.75 33.40 19.01
N ARG A 60 18.60 34.43 19.14
CA ARG A 60 18.14 35.79 19.49
C ARG A 60 17.37 36.48 18.37
N ALA A 61 17.78 36.31 17.11
CA ALA A 61 17.04 36.87 15.97
C ALA A 61 15.62 36.28 15.84
N ALA A 62 15.46 34.97 16.08
CA ALA A 62 14.16 34.30 16.07
C ALA A 62 13.23 34.65 17.25
N ALA A 63 13.72 35.37 18.26
CA ALA A 63 12.99 35.70 19.48
C ALA A 63 12.50 37.16 19.55
N THR A 64 12.78 37.99 18.54
CA THR A 64 12.50 39.45 18.57
C THR A 64 11.78 40.00 17.34
N GLU A 65 11.38 39.17 16.37
CA GLU A 65 10.53 39.62 15.26
C GLU A 65 9.04 39.47 15.62
N GLU A 66 8.44 40.55 16.13
CA GLU A 66 6.99 40.68 16.36
C GLU A 66 6.20 40.84 15.05
N THR A 67 6.22 39.82 14.19
CA THR A 67 5.28 39.69 13.05
C THR A 67 4.73 38.27 12.95
N ASP A 68 3.83 37.94 13.89
CA ASP A 68 2.95 36.78 13.75
C ASP A 68 2.14 36.89 12.46
N THR A 69 2.45 36.03 11.50
CA THR A 69 1.70 35.85 10.25
C THR A 69 1.12 34.44 10.12
N THR A 70 1.22 33.64 11.19
CA THR A 70 0.59 32.32 11.31
C THR A 70 -0.86 32.41 11.74
N VAL A 71 -1.68 33.08 10.92
CA VAL A 71 -3.13 33.08 11.12
C VAL A 71 -3.66 31.66 10.89
N ASP A 72 -4.05 31.00 11.98
CA ASP A 72 -4.62 29.65 11.99
C ASP A 72 -6.08 29.69 11.46
N VAL A 73 -6.24 29.82 10.15
CA VAL A 73 -7.56 29.98 9.50
C VAL A 73 -8.27 28.63 9.33
N ILE A 74 -9.23 28.37 10.22
CA ILE A 74 -10.32 27.39 10.02
C ILE A 74 -11.24 27.92 8.90
N ARG A 75 -11.61 27.09 7.90
CA ARG A 75 -12.23 27.56 6.63
C ARG A 75 -13.70 27.15 6.46
N VAL A 76 -14.50 28.06 5.93
CA VAL A 76 -15.97 27.96 5.71
C VAL A 76 -16.37 28.32 4.25
N SER A 77 -17.62 28.72 3.99
CA SER A 77 -18.41 28.15 2.87
C SER A 77 -18.65 28.95 1.57
N SER A 78 -18.02 30.12 1.33
CA SER A 78 -18.38 31.00 0.18
C SER A 78 -17.31 31.11 -0.93
N PRO A 79 -17.66 31.39 -2.22
CA PRO A 79 -16.76 31.12 -3.35
C PRO A 79 -16.66 32.28 -4.38
N GLU A 80 -15.71 33.18 -4.18
CA GLU A 80 -15.24 34.11 -5.21
C GLU A 80 -13.74 33.87 -5.48
N ASP A 81 -13.27 34.20 -6.70
CA ASP A 81 -11.90 34.10 -7.23
C ASP A 81 -11.31 32.70 -7.56
N LEU A 82 -10.62 32.46 -8.69
CA LEU A 82 -10.70 32.97 -10.07
C LEU A 82 -9.88 32.02 -11.00
N HIS A 83 -9.87 32.26 -12.32
CA HIS A 83 -9.57 31.26 -13.37
C HIS A 83 -8.09 31.06 -13.79
N ASN A 84 -7.78 29.83 -14.25
CA ASN A 84 -6.62 29.37 -15.06
C ASN A 84 -5.23 29.38 -14.36
N GLY A 85 -4.20 28.62 -14.78
CA GLY A 85 -4.05 27.64 -15.87
C GLY A 85 -2.79 27.93 -16.73
N TYR A 86 -1.80 27.06 -16.96
CA TYR A 86 -1.61 25.62 -16.67
C TYR A 86 -0.40 25.38 -15.71
N ALA A 87 -0.11 24.14 -15.27
CA ALA A 87 0.68 23.91 -14.04
C ALA A 87 2.02 23.14 -14.13
N ILE A 88 3.06 23.76 -13.55
CA ILE A 88 4.04 23.07 -12.68
C ILE A 88 3.37 22.96 -11.31
N ASP A 89 3.48 21.82 -10.63
CA ASP A 89 2.94 21.67 -9.27
C ASP A 89 3.88 22.28 -8.21
N GLU A 90 3.96 23.61 -8.23
CA GLU A 90 4.57 24.39 -7.14
C GLU A 90 3.59 24.61 -5.97
N GLU A 91 2.32 24.26 -6.11
CA GLU A 91 1.27 24.49 -5.10
C GLU A 91 1.09 23.33 -4.12
N ALA A 92 1.50 22.11 -4.47
CA ALA A 92 1.54 20.98 -3.55
C ALA A 92 2.37 21.25 -2.29
N GLY A 93 3.38 22.13 -2.39
CA GLY A 93 4.21 22.63 -1.30
C GLY A 93 3.76 23.97 -0.68
N LYS A 94 2.77 24.67 -1.25
CA LYS A 94 2.34 26.02 -0.81
C LYS A 94 1.00 25.97 -0.05
N THR A 95 0.77 26.95 0.82
CA THR A 95 -0.33 26.96 1.81
C THR A 95 -1.68 27.48 1.28
N ARG A 96 -1.86 27.67 -0.04
CA ARG A 96 -3.13 28.15 -0.63
C ARG A 96 -4.13 27.02 -0.90
N ARG A 97 -5.13 26.87 -0.02
CA ARG A 97 -6.29 25.97 -0.21
C ARG A 97 -7.46 26.68 -0.92
N ILE A 98 -7.90 26.13 -2.06
CA ILE A 98 -8.75 26.79 -3.07
C ILE A 98 -10.15 26.15 -3.14
N PHE A 99 -10.70 25.63 -2.03
CA PHE A 99 -12.04 25.02 -2.05
C PHE A 99 -12.88 25.24 -0.78
N THR A 100 -14.16 25.55 -1.01
CA THR A 100 -15.22 25.79 -0.02
C THR A 100 -16.42 24.87 -0.26
N GLY A 101 -17.20 24.58 0.78
CA GLY A 101 -18.35 23.66 0.72
C GLY A 101 -18.13 22.33 1.47
N ARG A 102 -19.14 21.44 1.41
CA ARG A 102 -19.14 20.17 2.16
C ARG A 102 -18.11 19.21 1.59
N ARG A 103 -17.39 18.54 2.49
CA ARG A 103 -16.36 17.55 2.21
C ARG A 103 -16.65 16.24 2.91
N ILE A 104 -16.30 15.13 2.28
CA ILE A 104 -16.24 13.80 2.91
C ILE A 104 -14.78 13.38 2.90
N ASN A 105 -14.18 13.29 4.08
CA ASN A 105 -12.75 13.05 4.26
C ASN A 105 -12.51 11.54 4.48
N VAL A 106 -11.75 10.89 3.58
CA VAL A 106 -11.44 9.46 3.66
C VAL A 106 -9.93 9.26 3.83
N ALA A 107 -9.50 8.72 4.97
CA ALA A 107 -8.09 8.36 5.17
C ALA A 107 -7.74 7.09 4.37
N VAL A 108 -6.74 7.15 3.51
CA VAL A 108 -6.22 6.01 2.75
C VAL A 108 -4.82 5.66 3.26
N ILE A 109 -4.71 4.49 3.88
CA ILE A 109 -3.56 4.07 4.69
C ILE A 109 -2.91 2.85 4.06
N GLY A 110 -1.64 2.96 3.66
CA GLY A 110 -0.79 1.81 3.33
C GLY A 110 -0.11 1.30 4.59
N VAL A 111 -0.45 0.09 5.04
CA VAL A 111 0.15 -0.52 6.23
C VAL A 111 1.27 -1.49 5.88
N ASP A 112 2.45 -1.30 6.47
CA ASP A 112 3.47 -2.36 6.51
C ASP A 112 3.16 -3.30 7.68
N SER A 113 2.88 -4.55 7.33
CA SER A 113 2.84 -5.66 8.27
C SER A 113 3.51 -6.86 7.60
N ARG A 114 4.49 -7.44 8.28
CA ARG A 114 5.14 -8.67 7.82
C ARG A 114 4.07 -9.78 7.69
N LEU A 115 4.26 -10.69 6.75
CA LEU A 115 3.30 -11.75 6.45
C LEU A 115 3.05 -12.62 7.70
N GLY A 116 1.83 -12.59 8.23
CA GLY A 116 1.41 -13.26 9.46
C GLY A 116 1.63 -12.46 10.77
N ALA A 117 2.25 -11.28 10.74
CA ALA A 117 2.40 -10.40 11.90
C ALA A 117 1.12 -9.59 12.18
N GLY A 118 0.84 -9.31 13.46
CA GLY A 118 -0.32 -8.53 13.90
C GLY A 118 -0.09 -7.02 13.99
N VAL A 119 1.16 -6.58 14.15
CA VAL A 119 1.53 -5.16 14.24
C VAL A 119 1.58 -4.54 12.84
N LYS A 120 1.11 -3.29 12.73
CA LYS A 120 0.95 -2.54 11.48
C LYS A 120 1.56 -1.15 11.63
N HIS A 121 2.48 -0.77 10.75
CA HIS A 121 3.03 0.58 10.66
C HIS A 121 2.34 1.36 9.53
N ALA A 122 2.03 2.64 9.75
CA ALA A 122 1.34 3.49 8.77
C ALA A 122 2.36 4.19 7.85
N ASP A 123 2.73 3.48 6.78
CA ASP A 123 3.91 3.78 5.97
C ASP A 123 3.62 4.61 4.72
N ALA A 124 2.34 4.70 4.33
CA ALA A 124 1.80 5.61 3.33
C ALA A 124 0.49 6.21 3.87
N ASN A 125 0.41 7.54 3.95
CA ASN A 125 -0.67 8.23 4.65
C ASN A 125 -1.29 9.27 3.72
N HIS A 126 -2.56 9.12 3.38
CA HIS A 126 -3.29 10.06 2.52
C HIS A 126 -4.67 10.36 3.10
N VAL A 127 -5.21 11.53 2.79
CA VAL A 127 -6.63 11.86 2.97
C VAL A 127 -7.20 12.28 1.62
N VAL A 128 -8.14 11.50 1.12
CA VAL A 128 -8.93 11.80 -0.07
C VAL A 128 -10.19 12.53 0.39
N SER A 129 -10.27 13.82 0.10
CA SER A 129 -11.38 14.70 0.46
C SER A 129 -12.28 14.87 -0.76
N PHE A 130 -13.51 14.37 -0.69
CA PHE A 130 -14.50 14.50 -1.77
C PHE A 130 -15.35 15.75 -1.56
N LEU A 131 -15.21 16.73 -2.46
CA LEU A 131 -15.91 18.00 -2.42
C LEU A 131 -17.21 17.89 -3.22
N ILE A 132 -18.18 17.21 -2.61
CA ILE A 132 -19.45 16.78 -3.22
C ILE A 132 -20.31 17.92 -3.78
N ASP A 133 -20.14 19.14 -3.29
CA ASP A 133 -20.88 20.31 -3.79
C ASP A 133 -20.28 20.89 -5.08
N GLN A 134 -18.96 20.71 -5.27
CA GLN A 134 -18.19 21.22 -6.41
C GLN A 134 -17.91 20.16 -7.48
N GLY A 135 -18.03 18.87 -7.16
CA GLY A 135 -17.60 17.79 -8.05
C GLY A 135 -16.09 17.66 -8.15
N LYS A 136 -15.35 17.94 -7.05
CA LYS A 136 -13.88 17.90 -7.03
C LYS A 136 -13.34 16.98 -5.94
N VAL A 137 -12.06 16.64 -6.04
CA VAL A 137 -11.35 15.77 -5.09
C VAL A 137 -10.00 16.39 -4.74
N GLU A 138 -9.65 16.38 -3.46
CA GLU A 138 -8.33 16.79 -2.98
C GLU A 138 -7.65 15.60 -2.29
N ILE A 139 -6.44 15.24 -2.74
CA ILE A 139 -5.61 14.21 -2.12
C ILE A 139 -4.51 14.89 -1.31
N THR A 140 -4.68 14.93 0.02
CA THR A 140 -3.61 15.38 0.93
C THR A 140 -2.74 14.17 1.28
N ALA A 141 -1.46 14.21 0.93
CA ALA A 141 -0.49 13.16 1.21
C ALA A 141 0.45 13.60 2.35
N ILE A 142 0.74 12.70 3.29
CA ILE A 142 1.53 12.97 4.48
C ILE A 142 2.74 12.02 4.53
N PRO A 143 3.99 12.54 4.48
CA PRO A 143 5.19 11.73 4.66
C PRO A 143 5.15 10.94 5.96
N ARG A 144 5.66 9.71 5.95
CA ARG A 144 5.46 8.79 7.08
C ARG A 144 6.26 9.20 8.33
N ASP A 145 7.33 9.96 8.11
CA ASP A 145 8.27 10.43 9.12
C ASP A 145 7.88 11.84 9.63
N THR A 146 6.68 12.36 9.29
CA THR A 146 6.14 13.61 9.84
C THR A 146 6.06 13.53 11.38
N PRO A 147 6.60 14.53 12.12
CA PRO A 147 6.59 14.55 13.58
C PRO A 147 5.18 14.60 14.18
N CYS A 148 4.93 13.79 15.21
CA CYS A 148 3.69 13.79 15.99
C CYS A 148 3.87 13.05 17.33
N ASP A 149 3.11 13.40 18.37
CA ASP A 149 3.18 12.71 19.67
C ASP A 149 2.70 11.25 19.61
N ALA A 150 3.64 10.31 19.45
CA ALA A 150 3.44 8.88 19.54
C ALA A 150 3.80 8.31 20.93
N MET A 151 3.98 9.17 21.94
CA MET A 151 4.35 8.82 23.32
C MET A 151 5.63 7.96 23.43
N GLN A 152 6.57 8.14 22.50
CA GLN A 152 7.88 7.48 22.55
C GLN A 152 8.85 8.27 23.44
N SER A 153 9.69 7.55 24.19
CA SER A 153 10.72 8.15 25.04
C SER A 153 11.84 8.84 24.26
N ASP A 154 12.18 8.30 23.07
CA ASP A 154 13.01 8.97 22.08
C ASP A 154 12.13 9.90 21.22
N SER A 155 12.41 11.20 21.29
CA SER A 155 11.70 12.23 20.53
C SER A 155 11.81 12.05 19.01
N LEU A 156 12.85 11.35 18.51
CA LEU A 156 13.03 11.04 17.09
C LEU A 156 12.16 9.87 16.60
N GLN A 157 11.53 9.11 17.51
CA GLN A 157 10.52 8.09 17.16
C GLN A 157 9.08 8.63 17.22
N ASN A 158 8.87 9.87 17.65
CA ASN A 158 7.57 10.53 17.66
C ASN A 158 7.18 11.02 16.25
N LYS A 159 6.73 10.07 15.42
CA LYS A 159 6.41 10.22 14.00
C LYS A 159 5.20 9.38 13.57
N LEU A 160 4.56 9.79 12.47
CA LEU A 160 3.25 9.27 12.06
C LEU A 160 3.19 7.75 11.83
N THR A 161 4.24 7.14 11.27
CA THR A 161 4.33 5.67 11.09
C THR A 161 4.35 4.87 12.40
N VAL A 162 4.77 5.50 13.51
CA VAL A 162 4.79 4.90 14.86
C VAL A 162 3.50 5.22 15.64
N LEU A 163 2.84 6.34 15.37
CA LEU A 163 1.59 6.73 16.03
C LEU A 163 0.49 5.66 15.90
N TYR A 164 0.33 5.09 14.71
CA TYR A 164 -0.71 4.09 14.45
C TYR A 164 -0.60 2.83 15.33
N PRO A 165 0.55 2.13 15.41
CA PRO A 165 0.71 1.00 16.33
C PRO A 165 0.81 1.41 17.80
N ALA A 166 1.33 2.60 18.14
CA ALA A 166 1.55 3.01 19.53
C ALA A 166 0.27 3.50 20.23
N ARG A 167 -0.55 4.32 19.57
CA ARG A 167 -1.74 4.98 20.15
C ARG A 167 -3.06 4.58 19.48
N GLY A 168 -2.99 3.71 18.47
CA GLY A 168 -4.15 3.16 17.79
C GLY A 168 -4.79 4.11 16.77
N ARG A 169 -5.80 3.55 16.08
CA ARG A 169 -6.45 4.14 14.90
C ARG A 169 -7.11 5.50 15.17
N GLU A 170 -7.73 5.70 16.34
CA GLU A 170 -8.43 6.95 16.67
C GLU A 170 -7.47 8.13 16.87
N ALA A 171 -6.40 7.94 17.64
CA ALA A 171 -5.37 8.96 17.84
C ALA A 171 -4.70 9.34 16.52
N TYR A 172 -4.41 8.34 15.68
CA TYR A 172 -3.90 8.55 14.33
C TYR A 172 -4.87 9.37 13.45
N PHE A 173 -6.19 9.12 13.47
CA PHE A 173 -7.13 9.93 12.68
C PHE A 173 -7.24 11.37 13.13
N LYS A 174 -7.18 11.63 14.45
CA LYS A 174 -7.15 13.00 14.99
C LYS A 174 -5.91 13.74 14.50
N GLU A 175 -4.75 13.08 14.52
CA GLU A 175 -3.49 13.68 14.08
C GLU A 175 -3.41 13.86 12.56
N VAL A 176 -3.89 12.89 11.78
CA VAL A 176 -3.99 13.01 10.31
C VAL A 176 -4.94 14.13 9.91
N ALA A 177 -6.08 14.31 10.60
CA ALA A 177 -6.96 15.45 10.37
C ALA A 177 -6.25 16.78 10.69
N ARG A 178 -5.57 16.87 11.85
CA ARG A 178 -4.79 18.05 12.27
C ARG A 178 -3.72 18.43 11.25
N ILE A 179 -2.84 17.50 10.88
CA ILE A 179 -1.78 17.70 9.87
C ILE A 179 -2.38 18.10 8.51
N SER A 180 -3.51 17.50 8.15
CA SER A 180 -4.24 17.83 6.92
C SER A 180 -4.96 19.18 6.97
N GLY A 181 -5.06 19.86 8.12
CA GLY A 181 -5.92 21.04 8.29
C GLY A 181 -7.39 20.73 8.02
N LEU A 182 -7.89 19.63 8.61
CA LEU A 182 -9.27 19.14 8.51
C LEU A 182 -9.89 19.01 9.90
N ASP A 183 -11.21 19.07 9.94
CA ASP A 183 -12.05 18.91 11.13
C ASP A 183 -12.07 17.46 11.63
N ASN A 184 -12.21 16.49 10.72
CA ASN A 184 -12.30 15.07 11.06
C ASN A 184 -11.86 14.16 9.90
N ILE A 185 -11.79 12.86 10.19
CA ILE A 185 -11.78 11.78 9.20
C ILE A 185 -13.13 11.06 9.30
N HIS A 186 -13.91 11.06 8.22
CA HIS A 186 -15.25 10.45 8.19
C HIS A 186 -15.17 8.93 7.98
N TYR A 187 -14.30 8.52 7.07
CA TYR A 187 -14.10 7.13 6.70
C TYR A 187 -12.61 6.80 6.55
N PHE A 188 -12.28 5.52 6.53
CA PHE A 188 -10.93 5.06 6.24
C PHE A 188 -10.92 3.84 5.33
N VAL A 189 -9.80 3.67 4.63
CA VAL A 189 -9.45 2.49 3.84
C VAL A 189 -8.01 2.11 4.18
N GLU A 190 -7.81 0.94 4.77
CA GLU A 190 -6.53 0.41 5.18
C GLU A 190 -6.13 -0.76 4.24
N VAL A 191 -4.92 -0.68 3.69
CA VAL A 191 -4.42 -1.57 2.64
C VAL A 191 -3.01 -2.07 2.98
N GLY A 192 -2.88 -3.37 3.23
CA GLY A 192 -1.59 -4.04 3.37
C GLY A 192 -1.00 -4.51 2.04
N PHE A 193 0.24 -5.02 2.08
CA PHE A 193 1.03 -5.38 0.89
C PHE A 193 0.31 -6.35 -0.08
N SER A 194 -0.38 -7.39 0.42
CA SER A 194 -1.13 -8.33 -0.44
C SER A 194 -2.33 -7.66 -1.12
N GLN A 195 -3.06 -6.84 -0.36
CA GLN A 195 -4.25 -6.13 -0.83
C GLN A 195 -3.85 -5.11 -1.92
N ALA A 196 -2.74 -4.39 -1.72
CA ALA A 196 -2.17 -3.48 -2.72
C ALA A 196 -1.80 -4.21 -4.02
N ARG A 197 -1.17 -5.39 -3.95
CA ARG A 197 -0.89 -6.21 -5.15
C ARG A 197 -2.17 -6.64 -5.89
N GLY A 198 -3.21 -7.04 -5.17
CA GLY A 198 -4.51 -7.39 -5.76
C GLY A 198 -5.19 -6.19 -6.44
N ILE A 199 -5.18 -5.03 -5.78
CA ILE A 199 -5.72 -3.77 -6.34
C ILE A 199 -4.96 -3.38 -7.62
N LEU A 200 -3.63 -3.43 -7.61
CA LEU A 200 -2.81 -3.16 -8.80
C LEU A 200 -3.11 -4.12 -9.96
N GLU A 201 -3.30 -5.42 -9.68
CA GLU A 201 -3.69 -6.38 -10.72
C GLU A 201 -5.07 -6.06 -11.32
N LEU A 202 -6.06 -5.69 -10.48
CA LEU A 202 -7.38 -5.27 -10.93
C LEU A 202 -7.29 -4.02 -11.83
N LEU A 203 -6.52 -3.01 -11.41
CA LEU A 203 -6.24 -1.77 -12.15
C LEU A 203 -5.55 -2.01 -13.51
N GLY A 204 -5.11 -3.24 -13.78
CA GLY A 204 -4.58 -3.68 -15.08
C GLY A 204 -3.06 -3.81 -15.14
N PHE A 205 -2.35 -3.64 -14.02
CA PHE A 205 -0.90 -3.78 -13.97
C PHE A 205 -0.50 -5.26 -14.08
N LYS A 206 0.07 -5.65 -15.23
CA LYS A 206 0.50 -7.04 -15.51
C LYS A 206 1.53 -7.55 -14.47
N ASN A 207 2.40 -6.65 -13.99
CA ASN A 207 3.34 -6.91 -12.90
C ASN A 207 3.04 -5.99 -11.71
N SER A 208 2.07 -6.40 -10.89
CA SER A 208 1.69 -5.70 -9.66
C SER A 208 2.81 -5.68 -8.60
N GLY A 209 3.77 -6.60 -8.68
CA GLY A 209 4.96 -6.61 -7.83
C GLY A 209 5.87 -5.40 -8.10
N SER A 210 6.25 -5.21 -9.36
CA SER A 210 7.07 -4.07 -9.81
C SER A 210 6.35 -2.74 -9.65
N ALA A 211 5.06 -2.66 -9.99
CA ALA A 211 4.27 -1.45 -9.76
C ALA A 211 4.28 -1.03 -8.27
N LEU A 212 4.19 -1.99 -7.34
CA LEU A 212 4.28 -1.73 -5.91
C LEU A 212 5.71 -1.39 -5.44
N GLN A 213 6.75 -1.91 -6.08
CA GLN A 213 8.14 -1.50 -5.80
C GLN A 213 8.39 -0.04 -6.20
N ILE A 214 7.88 0.39 -7.36
CA ILE A 214 7.96 1.79 -7.83
C ILE A 214 7.31 2.74 -6.80
N LEU A 215 6.08 2.44 -6.36
CA LEU A 215 5.36 3.25 -5.36
C LEU A 215 6.00 3.24 -3.96
N ARG A 216 6.85 2.26 -3.65
CA ARG A 216 7.59 2.18 -2.38
C ARG A 216 8.98 2.82 -2.46
N SER A 217 9.50 3.08 -3.65
CA SER A 217 10.84 3.63 -3.86
C SER A 217 10.96 5.06 -3.32
N ARG A 218 11.94 5.28 -2.43
CA ARG A 218 12.36 6.62 -1.97
C ARG A 218 13.46 7.14 -2.90
N GLN A 219 14.58 6.44 -2.93
CA GLN A 219 15.84 6.92 -3.53
C GLN A 219 15.98 6.66 -5.03
N ALA A 220 15.50 5.51 -5.55
CA ALA A 220 15.83 5.09 -6.92
C ALA A 220 15.22 5.97 -8.04
N LEU A 221 14.25 6.82 -7.69
CA LEU A 221 13.64 7.81 -8.60
C LEU A 221 14.26 9.21 -8.45
N GLY A 222 15.35 9.31 -7.68
CA GLY A 222 16.11 10.54 -7.43
C GLY A 222 15.33 11.53 -6.57
N GLY A 223 14.77 11.07 -5.45
CA GLY A 223 14.01 11.87 -4.51
C GLY A 223 14.10 11.28 -3.09
N ASP A 224 13.20 11.70 -2.23
CA ASP A 224 13.16 11.41 -0.80
C ASP A 224 11.78 10.85 -0.36
N ASP A 225 11.40 11.02 0.91
CA ASP A 225 10.06 10.60 1.35
C ASP A 225 8.95 11.47 0.77
N TYR A 226 9.18 12.78 0.60
CA TYR A 226 8.20 13.70 0.02
C TYR A 226 7.93 13.34 -1.45
N GLN A 227 8.96 13.07 -2.25
CA GLN A 227 8.77 12.60 -3.63
C GLN A 227 8.06 11.25 -3.69
N ARG A 228 8.35 10.31 -2.78
CA ARG A 228 7.62 9.03 -2.70
C ARG A 228 6.14 9.26 -2.36
N CYS A 229 5.87 10.13 -1.39
CA CYS A 229 4.52 10.49 -0.97
C CYS A 229 3.73 11.13 -2.13
N TYR A 230 4.35 12.06 -2.86
CA TYR A 230 3.80 12.65 -4.07
C TYR A 230 3.52 11.60 -5.16
N ASN A 231 4.44 10.65 -5.41
CA ASN A 231 4.23 9.58 -6.39
C ASN A 231 3.00 8.72 -6.05
N GLN A 232 2.78 8.42 -4.76
CA GLN A 232 1.62 7.66 -4.30
C GLN A 232 0.32 8.46 -4.49
N ALA A 233 0.32 9.75 -4.18
CA ALA A 233 -0.82 10.64 -4.42
C ALA A 233 -1.15 10.81 -5.91
N GLN A 234 -0.13 10.93 -6.76
CA GLN A 234 -0.29 11.04 -8.22
C GLN A 234 -0.78 9.74 -8.84
N PHE A 235 -0.34 8.58 -8.34
CA PHE A 235 -0.93 7.30 -8.68
C PHE A 235 -2.43 7.24 -8.32
N LEU A 236 -2.81 7.62 -7.09
CA LEU A 236 -4.21 7.67 -6.67
C LEU A 236 -5.05 8.60 -7.56
N ARG A 237 -4.53 9.79 -7.88
CA ARG A 237 -5.16 10.76 -8.78
C ARG A 237 -5.41 10.17 -10.18
N GLN A 238 -4.38 9.59 -10.79
CA GLN A 238 -4.48 9.03 -12.14
C GLN A 238 -5.41 7.83 -12.19
N MET A 239 -5.37 6.94 -11.19
CA MET A 239 -6.26 5.78 -11.14
C MET A 239 -7.73 6.18 -10.91
N LEU A 240 -7.99 7.21 -10.10
CA LEU A 240 -9.34 7.76 -9.92
C LEU A 240 -9.88 8.33 -11.24
N LEU A 241 -9.12 9.22 -11.89
CA LEU A 241 -9.51 9.82 -13.17
C LEU A 241 -9.72 8.78 -14.28
N LYS A 242 -8.78 7.85 -14.45
CA LYS A 242 -8.80 6.83 -15.52
C LYS A 242 -9.95 5.81 -15.40
N HIS A 243 -10.50 5.64 -14.19
CA HIS A 243 -11.42 4.53 -13.91
C HIS A 243 -12.76 4.94 -13.30
N PHE A 244 -13.03 6.24 -13.17
CA PHE A 244 -14.30 6.74 -12.64
C PHE A 244 -15.53 6.20 -13.39
N ASP A 245 -15.49 6.15 -14.73
CA ASP A 245 -16.59 5.60 -15.55
C ASP A 245 -16.86 4.12 -15.26
N LYS A 246 -15.81 3.34 -14.95
CA LYS A 246 -15.96 1.92 -14.58
C LYS A 246 -16.56 1.79 -13.17
N LEU A 247 -16.24 2.72 -12.27
CA LEU A 247 -16.83 2.80 -10.92
C LEU A 247 -18.29 3.31 -10.92
N THR A 248 -18.76 3.97 -11.98
CA THR A 248 -20.15 4.47 -12.11
C THR A 248 -20.94 3.85 -13.27
N GLY A 249 -20.39 2.82 -13.90
CA GLY A 249 -20.97 2.10 -15.04
C GLY A 249 -21.55 0.73 -14.67
N PHE A 250 -21.72 -0.14 -15.67
CA PHE A 250 -22.39 -1.44 -15.52
C PHE A 250 -21.78 -2.36 -14.44
N PHE A 251 -20.45 -2.35 -14.28
CA PHE A 251 -19.76 -3.20 -13.30
C PHE A 251 -19.59 -2.52 -11.91
N SER A 252 -20.10 -1.30 -11.72
CA SER A 252 -19.92 -0.50 -10.50
C SER A 252 -20.21 -1.27 -9.22
N GLU A 253 -21.35 -1.96 -9.13
CA GLU A 253 -21.72 -2.71 -7.93
C GLU A 253 -20.70 -3.81 -7.58
N VAL A 254 -20.28 -4.60 -8.57
CA VAL A 254 -19.31 -5.69 -8.36
C VAL A 254 -17.93 -5.12 -7.98
N LEU A 255 -17.52 -4.02 -8.62
CA LEU A 255 -16.25 -3.35 -8.35
C LEU A 255 -16.20 -2.74 -6.95
N ILE A 256 -17.26 -2.04 -6.54
CA ILE A 256 -17.36 -1.43 -5.21
C ILE A 256 -17.43 -2.51 -4.13
N ARG A 257 -18.34 -3.50 -4.24
CA ARG A 257 -18.49 -4.56 -3.24
C ARG A 257 -17.23 -5.42 -3.13
N GLY A 258 -16.62 -5.77 -4.26
CA GLY A 258 -15.37 -6.52 -4.27
C GLY A 258 -14.20 -5.72 -3.70
N GLY A 259 -14.07 -4.45 -4.04
CA GLY A 259 -13.05 -3.55 -3.48
C GLY A 259 -13.16 -3.46 -1.96
N LEU A 260 -14.37 -3.20 -1.44
CA LEU A 260 -14.67 -3.20 0.00
C LEU A 260 -14.39 -4.55 0.67
N ALA A 261 -14.54 -5.68 -0.03
CA ALA A 261 -14.22 -7.01 0.51
C ALA A 261 -12.70 -7.32 0.56
N ILE A 262 -11.87 -6.62 -0.21
CA ILE A 262 -10.41 -6.77 -0.18
C ILE A 262 -9.78 -5.91 0.92
N VAL A 263 -10.26 -4.68 1.12
CA VAL A 263 -9.67 -3.71 2.07
C VAL A 263 -10.27 -3.79 3.48
N GLU A 264 -9.61 -3.17 4.45
CA GLU A 264 -10.11 -2.98 5.82
C GLU A 264 -10.69 -1.56 5.92
N THR A 265 -11.97 -1.40 6.25
CA THR A 265 -12.69 -0.11 6.09
C THR A 265 -13.98 -0.04 6.92
N ASN A 266 -14.42 1.17 7.26
CA ASN A 266 -15.78 1.45 7.78
C ASN A 266 -16.76 1.94 6.69
N MET A 267 -16.36 1.95 5.41
CA MET A 267 -17.24 2.36 4.31
C MET A 267 -18.23 1.24 3.95
N SER A 268 -19.50 1.61 3.77
CA SER A 268 -20.51 0.72 3.19
C SER A 268 -20.58 0.91 1.66
N TYR A 269 -21.16 -0.07 0.96
CA TYR A 269 -21.53 0.07 -0.46
C TYR A 269 -22.32 1.37 -0.71
N GLN A 270 -23.30 1.66 0.14
CA GLN A 270 -24.14 2.85 0.02
C GLN A 270 -23.35 4.16 0.24
N SER A 271 -22.36 4.15 1.14
CA SER A 271 -21.48 5.29 1.38
C SER A 271 -20.63 5.59 0.15
N VAL A 272 -20.04 4.57 -0.48
CA VAL A 272 -19.24 4.73 -1.71
C VAL A 272 -20.11 5.17 -2.88
N ALA A 273 -21.24 4.49 -3.12
CA ALA A 273 -22.17 4.84 -4.21
C ALA A 273 -22.66 6.29 -4.11
N ASN A 274 -23.10 6.74 -2.92
CA ASN A 274 -23.54 8.11 -2.68
C ASN A 274 -22.45 9.17 -2.95
N ILE A 275 -21.17 8.87 -2.67
CA ILE A 275 -20.05 9.75 -3.01
C ILE A 275 -19.88 9.82 -4.54
N LEU A 276 -19.85 8.67 -5.22
CA LEU A 276 -19.67 8.57 -6.67
C LEU A 276 -20.83 9.23 -7.43
N ASP A 277 -22.08 8.99 -7.02
CA ASP A 277 -23.28 9.58 -7.61
C ASP A 277 -23.29 11.12 -7.48
N LYS A 278 -22.86 11.66 -6.34
CA LYS A 278 -22.73 13.11 -6.12
C LYS A 278 -21.64 13.73 -7.00
N LEU A 279 -20.49 13.09 -7.12
CA LEU A 279 -19.42 13.52 -8.02
C LEU A 279 -19.91 13.52 -9.48
N LYS A 280 -20.55 12.42 -9.91
CA LYS A 280 -21.12 12.25 -11.26
C LYS A 280 -22.22 13.26 -11.57
N ALA A 281 -23.09 13.57 -10.60
CA ALA A 281 -24.13 14.59 -10.71
C ALA A 281 -23.56 16.03 -10.83
N LYS A 282 -22.29 16.22 -10.50
CA LYS A 282 -21.53 17.46 -10.73
C LYS A 282 -20.65 17.40 -11.99
N GLY A 283 -20.77 16.33 -12.79
CA GLY A 283 -20.03 16.12 -14.02
C GLY A 283 -18.60 15.60 -13.83
N PHE A 284 -18.18 15.22 -12.62
CA PHE A 284 -16.83 14.71 -12.38
C PHE A 284 -16.57 13.39 -13.14
N PRO A 285 -15.38 13.20 -13.74
CA PRO A 285 -14.35 14.20 -13.99
C PRO A 285 -14.65 14.98 -15.29
N GLN A 286 -14.62 16.31 -15.22
CA GLN A 286 -14.65 17.20 -16.39
C GLN A 286 -13.23 17.50 -16.87
N SER A 287 -12.28 17.62 -15.93
CA SER A 287 -10.89 17.97 -16.18
C SER A 287 -9.91 17.16 -15.33
N PRO A 288 -8.63 17.03 -15.74
CA PRO A 288 -7.59 16.48 -14.87
C PRO A 288 -7.39 17.26 -13.57
N ASP A 289 -7.76 18.55 -13.55
CA ASP A 289 -7.57 19.47 -12.42
C ASP A 289 -8.73 19.41 -11.40
N ASP A 290 -9.76 18.59 -11.67
CA ASP A 290 -10.80 18.26 -10.70
C ASP A 290 -10.28 17.35 -9.57
N VAL A 291 -9.09 16.75 -9.76
CA VAL A 291 -8.35 16.07 -8.71
C VAL A 291 -7.03 16.81 -8.48
N VAL A 292 -6.84 17.40 -7.31
CA VAL A 292 -5.58 18.07 -6.93
C VAL A 292 -4.85 17.34 -5.82
N ILE A 293 -3.53 17.54 -5.75
CA ILE A 293 -2.65 16.94 -4.75
C ILE A 293 -2.14 18.04 -3.81
N ARG A 294 -1.96 17.70 -2.53
CA ARG A 294 -1.27 18.55 -1.54
C ARG A 294 -0.35 17.69 -0.71
N ILE A 295 0.83 18.19 -0.37
CA ILE A 295 1.72 17.53 0.58
C ILE A 295 1.64 18.28 1.91
N ARG A 296 1.55 17.54 3.03
CA ARG A 296 1.48 18.09 4.38
C ARG A 296 2.46 17.33 5.29
N PRO A 297 3.36 18.00 6.05
CA PRO A 297 3.56 19.45 6.09
C PRO A 297 4.02 20.02 4.74
N PRO A 298 3.70 21.30 4.44
CA PRO A 298 4.12 21.94 3.20
C PRO A 298 5.65 22.04 3.17
N ILE A 299 6.25 21.73 2.01
CA ILE A 299 7.66 21.95 1.74
C ILE A 299 7.82 22.42 0.29
N ASP A 300 8.58 23.49 0.08
CA ASP A 300 8.78 24.10 -1.24
C ASP A 300 9.85 23.34 -2.03
N ILE A 301 9.44 22.23 -2.66
CA ILE A 301 10.29 21.43 -3.56
C ILE A 301 9.56 21.14 -4.87
N LYS A 302 10.33 21.00 -5.95
CA LYS A 302 9.80 20.69 -7.28
C LYS A 302 9.61 19.18 -7.43
N TYR A 303 8.36 18.72 -7.30
CA TYR A 303 7.99 17.33 -7.46
C TYR A 303 8.09 16.86 -8.91
N LYS A 304 8.72 15.70 -9.13
CA LYS A 304 8.71 15.00 -10.41
C LYS A 304 7.34 14.36 -10.62
N VAL A 305 6.73 14.64 -11.77
CA VAL A 305 5.45 14.06 -12.16
C VAL A 305 5.68 12.87 -13.08
N PHE A 306 5.25 11.69 -12.66
CA PHE A 306 5.27 10.47 -13.47
C PHE A 306 3.86 10.13 -13.95
N ASP A 307 3.75 9.54 -15.14
CA ASP A 307 2.52 8.93 -15.62
C ASP A 307 2.51 7.42 -15.29
N PHE A 308 1.76 7.04 -14.26
CA PHE A 308 1.52 5.65 -13.89
C PHE A 308 0.35 5.04 -14.67
N SER A 309 -0.31 5.80 -15.55
CA SER A 309 -1.36 5.31 -16.43
C SER A 309 -0.80 4.67 -17.72
N ASP A 310 0.42 5.01 -18.12
CA ASP A 310 1.16 4.44 -19.25
C ASP A 310 2.03 3.24 -18.79
N GLU A 311 1.81 2.07 -19.41
CA GLU A 311 2.57 0.85 -19.14
C GLU A 311 4.05 0.98 -19.50
N ASN A 312 4.41 1.78 -20.51
CA ASN A 312 5.81 1.99 -20.92
C ASN A 312 6.59 2.76 -19.85
N ILE A 313 6.03 3.85 -19.34
CA ILE A 313 6.61 4.64 -18.25
C ILE A 313 6.76 3.78 -16.98
N VAL A 314 5.75 2.97 -16.65
CA VAL A 314 5.81 2.04 -15.50
C VAL A 314 6.93 1.00 -15.68
N ASN A 315 7.07 0.42 -16.87
CA ASN A 315 8.16 -0.52 -17.17
C ASN A 315 9.55 0.15 -17.07
N ASP A 316 9.70 1.38 -17.55
CA ASP A 316 10.93 2.17 -17.44
C ASP A 316 11.29 2.52 -16.00
N LEU A 317 10.29 2.87 -15.19
CA LEU A 317 10.46 3.11 -13.77
C LEU A 317 10.84 1.83 -13.03
N SER A 318 10.27 0.67 -13.37
CA SER A 318 10.71 -0.62 -12.81
C SER A 318 12.18 -0.85 -13.12
N ARG A 319 12.58 -0.78 -14.40
CA ARG A 319 13.97 -0.98 -14.81
C ARG A 319 14.94 -0.03 -14.08
N LYS A 320 14.55 1.22 -13.82
CA LYS A 320 15.36 2.17 -13.01
C LYS A 320 15.48 1.71 -11.54
N VAL A 321 14.38 1.28 -10.93
CA VAL A 321 14.33 0.74 -9.56
C VAL A 321 15.19 -0.51 -9.42
N ASP A 322 15.03 -1.47 -10.33
CA ASP A 322 15.74 -2.74 -10.36
C ASP A 322 17.26 -2.52 -10.57
N ASN A 323 17.64 -1.62 -11.48
CA ASN A 323 19.05 -1.23 -11.70
C ASN A 323 19.68 -0.49 -10.51
N TYR A 324 18.91 0.27 -9.74
CA TYR A 324 19.42 0.94 -8.52
C TYR A 324 19.67 -0.09 -7.41
N TYR A 325 18.70 -0.97 -7.15
CA TYR A 325 18.83 -1.94 -6.07
C TYR A 325 19.83 -3.07 -6.39
N SER A 326 19.94 -3.53 -7.64
CA SER A 326 20.96 -4.51 -8.03
C SER A 326 22.40 -3.98 -7.92
N LYS A 327 22.62 -2.66 -8.06
CA LYS A 327 23.94 -2.03 -7.89
C LYS A 327 24.29 -1.73 -6.43
N ASN A 328 23.30 -1.32 -5.63
CA ASN A 328 23.53 -0.86 -4.26
C ASN A 328 23.29 -1.94 -3.19
N SER A 329 22.55 -3.00 -3.51
CA SER A 329 22.33 -4.16 -2.64
C SER A 329 23.17 -5.32 -3.18
N GLY A 330 24.41 -5.42 -2.71
CA GLY A 330 25.36 -6.45 -3.17
C GLY A 330 24.73 -7.86 -3.14
N THR A 331 24.71 -8.51 -4.30
CA THR A 331 24.14 -9.84 -4.61
C THR A 331 23.39 -10.54 -3.48
N LEU A 332 22.21 -10.04 -3.14
CA LEU A 332 21.23 -10.82 -2.38
C LEU A 332 20.65 -11.87 -3.32
N THR A 333 20.84 -13.14 -2.98
CA THR A 333 20.17 -14.27 -3.64
C THR A 333 18.67 -14.17 -3.37
N GLU A 334 17.94 -13.53 -4.29
CA GLU A 334 16.49 -13.36 -4.20
C GLU A 334 15.78 -14.72 -4.15
N ILE A 335 15.48 -15.19 -2.94
CA ILE A 335 14.39 -16.12 -2.73
C ILE A 335 13.12 -15.39 -3.16
N ASN A 336 12.67 -15.64 -4.40
CA ASN A 336 11.50 -14.99 -4.99
C ASN A 336 10.38 -14.86 -3.93
N PRO A 337 9.96 -13.63 -3.58
CA PRO A 337 8.99 -13.39 -2.52
C PRO A 337 7.66 -14.15 -2.71
N SER A 338 7.21 -14.34 -3.96
CA SER A 338 6.03 -15.14 -4.31
C SER A 338 6.22 -16.62 -3.94
N ARG A 339 7.40 -17.20 -4.19
CA ARG A 339 7.72 -18.58 -3.78
C ARG A 339 7.77 -18.71 -2.25
N ARG A 340 8.32 -17.74 -1.54
CA ARG A 340 8.34 -17.71 -0.06
C ARG A 340 6.92 -17.64 0.51
N ALA A 341 6.08 -16.74 -0.01
CA ALA A 341 4.68 -16.62 0.38
C ALA A 341 3.90 -17.91 0.11
N THR A 342 4.04 -18.48 -1.09
CA THR A 342 3.41 -19.75 -1.50
C THR A 342 3.74 -20.90 -0.54
N ASN A 343 5.03 -21.11 -0.24
CA ASN A 343 5.47 -22.17 0.66
C ASN A 343 4.91 -22.00 2.08
N LEU A 344 4.92 -20.77 2.61
CA LEU A 344 4.36 -20.46 3.92
C LEU A 344 2.85 -20.76 3.96
N LEU A 345 2.10 -20.27 2.97
CA LEU A 345 0.64 -20.42 2.93
C LEU A 345 0.22 -21.89 2.76
N MET A 346 0.91 -22.65 1.91
CA MET A 346 0.65 -24.08 1.76
C MET A 346 0.98 -24.88 3.02
N GLY A 347 2.07 -24.53 3.74
CA GLY A 347 2.37 -25.11 5.05
C GLY A 347 1.28 -24.80 6.09
N LYS A 348 0.78 -23.56 6.11
CA LYS A 348 -0.31 -23.11 6.99
C LYS A 348 -1.64 -23.82 6.69
N VAL A 349 -1.99 -23.98 5.41
CA VAL A 349 -3.15 -24.80 4.98
C VAL A 349 -3.01 -26.24 5.45
N LYS A 350 -1.84 -26.88 5.23
CA LYS A 350 -1.63 -28.28 5.62
C LYS A 350 -1.84 -28.50 7.12
N ALA A 351 -1.29 -27.63 7.96
CA ALA A 351 -1.47 -27.68 9.42
C ALA A 351 -2.94 -27.47 9.83
N ALA A 352 -3.62 -26.49 9.22
CA ALA A 352 -5.02 -26.23 9.49
C ALA A 352 -5.95 -27.38 9.06
N ILE A 353 -5.64 -28.10 7.98
CA ILE A 353 -6.37 -29.31 7.57
C ILE A 353 -6.27 -30.39 8.66
N SER A 354 -5.06 -30.68 9.18
CA SER A 354 -4.89 -31.67 10.25
C SER A 354 -5.61 -31.31 11.56
N ASP A 355 -5.69 -30.02 11.92
CA ASP A 355 -6.41 -29.57 13.11
C ASP A 355 -7.94 -29.49 12.91
N SER A 356 -8.42 -29.36 11.67
CA SER A 356 -9.81 -28.99 11.34
C SER A 356 -10.89 -29.89 11.93
N SER A 357 -10.61 -31.18 12.13
CA SER A 357 -11.56 -32.13 12.71
C SER A 357 -11.81 -31.86 14.19
N ARG A 358 -10.76 -31.56 14.98
CA ARG A 358 -10.77 -31.58 16.46
C ARG A 358 -10.49 -30.22 17.14
N TYR A 359 -9.75 -29.32 16.50
CA TYR A 359 -9.20 -28.12 17.13
C TYR A 359 -9.54 -26.83 16.35
N PRO A 360 -10.81 -26.39 16.32
CA PRO A 360 -11.23 -25.22 15.55
C PRO A 360 -10.48 -23.94 15.96
N ASP A 361 -10.13 -23.77 17.25
CA ASP A 361 -9.35 -22.63 17.72
C ASP A 361 -7.93 -22.58 17.13
N ARG A 362 -7.30 -23.74 16.90
CA ARG A 362 -5.98 -23.80 16.23
C ARG A 362 -6.08 -23.39 14.77
N VAL A 363 -7.12 -23.84 14.05
CA VAL A 363 -7.40 -23.40 12.67
C VAL A 363 -7.58 -21.89 12.60
N ILE A 364 -8.41 -21.33 13.48
CA ILE A 364 -8.66 -19.88 13.55
C ILE A 364 -7.36 -19.13 13.84
N ASN A 365 -6.63 -19.49 14.89
CA ASN A 365 -5.39 -18.78 15.26
C ASN A 365 -4.28 -18.92 14.20
N ASN A 366 -4.24 -20.03 13.46
CA ASN A 366 -3.24 -20.26 12.42
C ASN A 366 -3.54 -19.55 11.09
N LEU A 367 -4.82 -19.31 10.76
CA LEU A 367 -5.24 -18.74 9.47
C LEU A 367 -5.78 -17.30 9.55
N ARG A 368 -6.40 -16.86 10.66
CA ARG A 368 -7.14 -15.58 10.75
C ARG A 368 -6.31 -14.37 10.32
N THR A 369 -5.09 -14.22 10.82
CA THR A 369 -4.23 -13.07 10.45
C THR A 369 -3.90 -13.06 8.96
N LEU A 370 -3.55 -14.22 8.40
CA LEU A 370 -3.22 -14.36 6.98
C LEU A 370 -4.45 -14.17 6.08
N PHE A 371 -5.64 -14.55 6.56
CA PHE A 371 -6.91 -14.29 5.89
C PHE A 371 -7.25 -12.80 5.85
N ASN A 372 -7.12 -12.12 6.98
CA ASN A 372 -7.35 -10.68 7.09
C ASN A 372 -6.35 -9.88 6.23
N GLN A 373 -5.10 -10.35 6.12
CA GLN A 373 -4.08 -9.80 5.22
C GLN A 373 -4.30 -10.16 3.72
N ARG A 374 -5.35 -10.91 3.36
CA ARG A 374 -5.61 -11.47 2.01
C ARG A 374 -4.35 -12.09 1.39
N ALA A 375 -3.62 -12.86 2.20
CA ALA A 375 -2.24 -13.24 1.93
C ALA A 375 -2.00 -13.97 0.60
N TRP A 376 -3.01 -14.70 0.10
CA TRP A 376 -2.96 -15.38 -1.20
C TRP A 376 -2.71 -14.42 -2.38
N LEU A 377 -3.07 -13.13 -2.28
CA LEU A 377 -2.79 -12.13 -3.31
C LEU A 377 -1.29 -11.88 -3.55
N GLN A 378 -0.39 -12.44 -2.72
CA GLN A 378 1.05 -12.44 -2.98
C GLN A 378 1.53 -13.61 -3.87
N VAL A 379 0.67 -14.59 -4.15
CA VAL A 379 0.94 -15.76 -5.01
C VAL A 379 0.69 -15.39 -6.47
N GLU A 380 1.71 -15.54 -7.31
CA GLU A 380 1.64 -15.19 -8.75
C GLU A 380 0.78 -16.16 -9.57
N ASP A 381 0.87 -17.47 -9.29
CA ASP A 381 0.02 -18.48 -9.93
C ASP A 381 -1.44 -18.31 -9.49
N LYS A 382 -2.31 -17.98 -10.45
CA LYS A 382 -3.74 -17.72 -10.21
C LYS A 382 -4.50 -18.95 -9.73
N ASN A 383 -4.23 -20.12 -10.31
CA ASN A 383 -4.90 -21.37 -9.94
C ASN A 383 -4.51 -21.78 -8.51
N LEU A 384 -3.24 -21.60 -8.15
CA LEU A 384 -2.75 -21.86 -6.80
C LEU A 384 -3.25 -20.82 -5.80
N ARG A 385 -3.29 -19.53 -6.18
CA ARG A 385 -3.91 -18.45 -5.40
C ARG A 385 -5.36 -18.76 -5.06
N ASP A 386 -6.17 -19.08 -6.05
CA ASP A 386 -7.58 -19.45 -5.87
C ASP A 386 -7.69 -20.70 -4.98
N THR A 387 -6.88 -21.74 -5.23
CA THR A 387 -6.84 -22.96 -4.39
C THR A 387 -6.52 -22.65 -2.92
N ILE A 388 -5.60 -21.74 -2.64
CA ILE A 388 -5.26 -21.31 -1.28
C ILE A 388 -6.41 -20.50 -0.67
N ARG A 389 -6.99 -19.56 -1.42
CA ARG A 389 -8.13 -18.74 -0.99
C ARG A 389 -9.33 -19.60 -0.60
N GLU A 390 -9.77 -20.51 -1.46
CA GLU A 390 -10.93 -21.37 -1.19
C GLU A 390 -10.68 -22.27 0.04
N LYS A 391 -9.46 -22.83 0.18
CA LYS A 391 -9.10 -23.63 1.36
C LYS A 391 -9.11 -22.79 2.65
N PHE A 392 -8.59 -21.57 2.61
CA PHE A 392 -8.67 -20.63 3.72
C PHE A 392 -10.13 -20.35 4.12
N GLY A 393 -10.99 -20.05 3.13
CA GLY A 393 -12.42 -19.80 3.32
C GLY A 393 -13.14 -20.99 3.98
N ILE A 394 -13.02 -22.18 3.40
CA ILE A 394 -13.68 -23.41 3.89
C ILE A 394 -13.20 -23.76 5.31
N LEU A 395 -11.90 -23.67 5.59
CA LEU A 395 -11.35 -24.02 6.91
C LEU A 395 -11.80 -23.04 8.00
N LEU A 396 -11.77 -21.74 7.73
CA LEU A 396 -12.22 -20.73 8.69
C LEU A 396 -13.74 -20.74 8.89
N TYR A 397 -14.53 -20.86 7.81
CA TYR A 397 -15.99 -21.00 7.87
C TYR A 397 -16.40 -22.16 8.78
N ASN A 398 -15.84 -23.35 8.54
CA ASN A 398 -16.14 -24.54 9.34
C ASN A 398 -15.65 -24.43 10.78
N ALA A 399 -14.51 -23.78 11.02
CA ALA A 399 -14.01 -23.56 12.37
C ALA A 399 -14.90 -22.60 13.17
N TYR A 400 -15.37 -21.49 12.57
CA TYR A 400 -16.30 -20.57 13.22
C TYR A 400 -17.68 -21.20 13.47
N LEU A 401 -18.21 -22.01 12.55
CA LEU A 401 -19.44 -22.77 12.79
C LEU A 401 -19.29 -23.75 13.97
N LYS A 402 -18.16 -24.48 14.07
CA LYS A 402 -17.86 -25.34 15.23
C LYS A 402 -17.74 -24.56 16.55
N LYS A 403 -17.34 -23.29 16.49
CA LYS A 403 -17.32 -22.36 17.64
C LYS A 403 -18.67 -21.69 17.92
N LYS A 404 -19.73 -22.02 17.17
CA LYS A 404 -21.06 -21.38 17.24
C LYS A 404 -21.02 -19.86 16.94
N ASP A 405 -20.12 -19.44 16.07
CA ASP A 405 -20.01 -18.05 15.58
C ASP A 405 -20.44 -17.98 14.09
N PRO A 406 -21.76 -18.03 13.79
CA PRO A 406 -22.25 -17.97 12.42
C PRO A 406 -22.03 -16.59 11.78
N GLY A 407 -21.86 -15.54 12.58
CA GLY A 407 -21.54 -14.19 12.10
C GLY A 407 -20.20 -14.18 11.36
N LYS A 408 -19.12 -14.60 12.02
CA LYS A 408 -17.80 -14.68 11.39
C LYS A 408 -17.70 -15.74 10.30
N ALA A 409 -18.46 -16.83 10.40
CA ALA A 409 -18.57 -17.79 9.30
C ALA A 409 -19.13 -17.11 8.03
N ASN A 410 -20.26 -16.40 8.15
CA ASN A 410 -20.85 -15.67 7.02
C ASN A 410 -19.96 -14.53 6.52
N GLU A 411 -19.25 -13.82 7.39
CA GLU A 411 -18.24 -12.82 7.00
C GLU A 411 -17.16 -13.43 6.10
N VAL A 412 -16.54 -14.54 6.53
CA VAL A 412 -15.53 -15.28 5.76
C VAL A 412 -16.07 -15.70 4.40
N LYS A 413 -17.30 -16.25 4.35
CA LYS A 413 -17.96 -16.65 3.10
C LYS A 413 -18.18 -15.45 2.17
N ASN A 414 -18.73 -14.35 2.69
CA ASN A 414 -19.03 -13.15 1.92
C ASN A 414 -17.77 -12.51 1.32
N ILE A 415 -16.67 -12.51 2.06
CA ILE A 415 -15.35 -12.04 1.57
C ILE A 415 -14.90 -12.88 0.37
N ILE A 416 -14.89 -14.21 0.51
CA ILE A 416 -14.44 -15.13 -0.53
C ILE A 416 -15.31 -15.01 -1.79
N GLU A 417 -16.64 -14.97 -1.64
CA GLU A 417 -17.56 -14.86 -2.76
C GLU A 417 -17.48 -13.50 -3.48
N SER A 418 -17.27 -12.41 -2.72
CA SER A 418 -17.15 -11.05 -3.28
C SER A 418 -15.82 -10.87 -4.01
N GLU A 419 -14.72 -11.36 -3.44
CA GLU A 419 -13.41 -11.35 -4.10
C GLU A 419 -13.43 -12.20 -5.38
N ARG A 420 -14.02 -13.40 -5.33
CA ARG A 420 -14.16 -14.27 -6.51
C ARG A 420 -14.93 -13.56 -7.63
N LYS A 421 -16.05 -12.90 -7.33
CA LYS A 421 -16.81 -12.11 -8.31
C LYS A 421 -15.97 -10.98 -8.90
N LEU A 422 -15.22 -10.26 -8.07
CA LEU A 422 -14.38 -9.15 -8.50
C LEU A 422 -13.35 -9.56 -9.55
N PHE A 423 -12.61 -10.66 -9.32
CA PHE A 423 -11.60 -11.15 -10.28
C PHE A 423 -12.19 -11.85 -11.53
N THR A 424 -13.52 -12.00 -11.62
CA THR A 424 -14.21 -12.38 -12.88
C THR A 424 -14.63 -11.19 -13.74
N VAL A 425 -14.63 -9.96 -13.20
CA VAL A 425 -14.85 -8.74 -14.01
C VAL A 425 -13.63 -8.52 -14.91
N PRO A 426 -13.81 -8.09 -16.18
CA PRO A 426 -12.69 -7.67 -17.01
C PRO A 426 -11.84 -6.61 -16.30
N ALA A 427 -10.54 -6.89 -16.14
CA ALA A 427 -9.61 -5.97 -15.48
C ALA A 427 -9.71 -4.57 -16.07
N PHE A 428 -9.45 -3.54 -15.27
CA PHE A 428 -9.62 -2.14 -15.66
C PHE A 428 -8.78 -1.75 -16.91
N GLY A 429 -7.74 -2.53 -17.25
CA GLY A 429 -6.93 -2.38 -18.47
C GLY A 429 -7.37 -3.14 -19.74
N LYS A 430 -8.42 -3.98 -19.74
CA LYS A 430 -8.95 -4.56 -20.99
C LYS A 430 -10.05 -3.67 -21.59
N PRO A 431 -10.03 -3.36 -22.90
CA PRO A 431 -11.15 -2.71 -23.57
C PRO A 431 -12.36 -3.65 -23.64
N SER A 432 -13.55 -3.10 -23.44
CA SER A 432 -14.82 -3.80 -23.64
C SER A 432 -15.17 -3.82 -25.13
N GLY A 433 -14.47 -4.66 -25.89
CA GLY A 433 -14.62 -4.68 -27.35
C GLY A 433 -13.66 -5.63 -28.04
N ASP A 434 -13.91 -6.94 -27.94
CA ASP A 434 -13.65 -7.82 -29.07
C ASP A 434 -14.73 -8.92 -29.12
N ASN A 435 -15.90 -8.52 -29.64
CA ASN A 435 -16.99 -9.43 -29.99
C ASN A 435 -16.84 -9.85 -31.47
N THR A 436 -15.64 -10.27 -31.87
CA THR A 436 -15.49 -11.06 -33.10
C THR A 436 -16.09 -12.45 -32.87
N GLN A 437 -17.39 -12.55 -33.12
CA GLN A 437 -18.07 -13.84 -33.19
C GLN A 437 -17.41 -14.71 -34.27
N ASN A 438 -17.15 -15.97 -33.92
CA ASN A 438 -16.76 -16.99 -34.90
C ASN A 438 -17.76 -17.03 -36.07
N LYS A 439 -17.22 -17.01 -37.29
CA LYS A 439 -17.81 -17.63 -38.48
C LYS A 439 -16.88 -18.75 -38.94
#